data_AF-A0A9P8I0Y0-F1
#
_entry.id   AF-A0A9P8I0Y0-F1
#
_cell.length_a   1.000
_cell.length_b   1.000
_cell.length_c   1.000
_cell.angle_alpha   90.00
_cell.angle_beta   90.00
_cell.angle_gamma   90.00
#
_symmetry.space_group_name_H-M   'P 1'
#
loop_
_entity.id
_entity.type
_entity.pdbx_description
1 polymer ?
#
loop_
_entity_poly.entity_id
_entity_poly.type
_entity_poly.pdbx_seq_one_letter_code
_entity_poly.pdbx_strand_id
1 'polypeptide(L)'
;MAAMAHRRYAEIMRDVEELINGHIAHQRAGTQERSKLKLLVPSVGTFFTPLNLEAAFTYQDKQRFISSRRFVPPSFNDIRLILNTAQVIGLVKGGPLNLVTFDGDVTLYDDGESLTPGNPVIPRILGLLRWGTRIGIVTAAGYTDASRYYGRLHGLLEAIRDSKDLTPVQKQNLIVLGGESNYLFKFDIEDPNLLTFVPREEWELEEMKKWTEEDVKELLDVAEVALRDAVKCMQLNALVLRKERAVGIIPAEGHKFAREQLEETVLVTQKILEFSPVGRRLPFCAFNGNYARNETPPHLPLPIPNLYLGGNDVFVDIGDKSWGVLACQRFFGGIEGRKSMHVGDQFLSAGANDFKARLVCTTAWIANPAETVQLLDEIYIHSGR
;
A
#
# COMPACT_ATOMS: atom_id res chain seq x y z
N MET A 1 -39.55 -0.91 5.28
CA MET A 1 -38.60 0.17 4.92
C MET A 1 -37.22 -0.39 4.57
N ALA A 2 -36.57 -1.16 5.45
CA ALA A 2 -35.24 -1.74 5.17
C ALA A 2 -35.15 -2.55 3.86
N ALA A 3 -36.09 -3.48 3.61
CA ALA A 3 -36.12 -4.25 2.37
C ALA A 3 -36.25 -3.39 1.10
N MET A 4 -36.96 -2.26 1.19
CA MET A 4 -37.09 -1.32 0.07
C MET A 4 -35.80 -0.51 -0.14
N ALA A 5 -35.14 -0.09 0.95
CA ALA A 5 -33.85 0.59 0.89
C ALA A 5 -32.77 -0.33 0.31
N HIS A 6 -32.73 -1.59 0.77
CA HIS A 6 -31.83 -2.62 0.23
C HIS A 6 -32.00 -2.76 -1.28
N ARG A 7 -33.24 -2.95 -1.75
CA ARG A 7 -33.54 -3.10 -3.19
C ARG A 7 -33.05 -1.89 -4.00
N ARG A 8 -33.33 -0.68 -3.53
CA ARG A 8 -32.92 0.56 -4.23
C ARG A 8 -31.40 0.75 -4.25
N TYR A 9 -30.71 0.46 -3.15
CA TYR A 9 -29.25 0.55 -3.12
C TYR A 9 -28.60 -0.51 -4.02
N ALA A 10 -29.13 -1.73 -4.05
CA ALA A 10 -28.69 -2.77 -4.97
C ALA A 10 -28.88 -2.36 -6.44
N GLU A 11 -30.06 -1.80 -6.78
CA GLU A 11 -30.35 -1.26 -8.11
C GLU A 11 -29.34 -0.17 -8.52
N ILE A 12 -29.07 0.81 -7.64
CA ILE A 12 -28.08 1.86 -7.89
C ILE A 12 -26.68 1.29 -8.10
N MET A 13 -26.28 0.31 -7.29
CA MET A 13 -24.96 -0.34 -7.41
C MET A 13 -24.82 -1.07 -8.75
N ARG A 14 -25.88 -1.74 -9.22
CA ARG A 14 -25.91 -2.36 -10.55
C ARG A 14 -25.77 -1.33 -11.66
N ASP A 15 -26.49 -0.21 -11.58
CA ASP A 15 -26.40 0.86 -12.59
C ASP A 15 -24.97 1.45 -12.67
N VAL A 16 -24.29 1.61 -11.53
CA VAL A 16 -22.88 2.04 -11.49
C VAL A 16 -21.95 0.95 -12.04
N GLU A 17 -22.22 -0.32 -11.75
CA GLU A 17 -21.48 -1.46 -12.30
C GLU A 17 -21.56 -1.49 -13.83
N GLU A 18 -22.72 -1.20 -14.42
CA GLU A 18 -22.86 -1.07 -15.87
C GLU A 18 -22.03 0.07 -16.46
N LEU A 19 -21.95 1.22 -15.78
CA LEU A 19 -21.07 2.32 -16.19
C LEU A 19 -19.59 1.92 -16.17
N ILE A 20 -19.17 1.15 -15.17
CA ILE A 20 -17.80 0.63 -15.05
C ILE A 20 -17.52 -0.39 -16.16
N ASN A 21 -18.44 -1.32 -16.42
CA ASN A 21 -18.31 -2.29 -17.50
C ASN A 21 -18.22 -1.60 -18.87
N GLY A 22 -19.00 -0.54 -19.09
CA GLY A 22 -18.88 0.32 -20.27
C GLY A 22 -17.50 0.97 -20.37
N HIS A 23 -16.96 1.49 -19.27
CA HIS A 23 -15.60 2.03 -19.23
C HIS A 23 -14.55 0.98 -19.57
N ILE A 24 -14.63 -0.22 -18.98
CA ILE A 24 -13.72 -1.35 -19.27
C ILE A 24 -13.76 -1.72 -20.76
N ALA A 25 -14.94 -1.73 -21.38
CA ALA A 25 -15.06 -1.99 -22.82
C ALA A 25 -14.32 -0.92 -23.66
N HIS A 26 -14.47 0.36 -23.31
CA HIS A 26 -13.74 1.44 -23.94
C HIS A 26 -12.23 1.37 -23.70
N GLN A 27 -11.78 0.99 -22.51
CA GLN A 27 -10.36 0.77 -22.21
C GLN A 27 -9.75 -0.30 -23.11
N ARG A 28 -10.43 -1.45 -23.27
CA ARG A 28 -9.98 -2.53 -24.17
C ARG A 28 -9.92 -2.09 -25.62
N ALA A 29 -10.78 -1.15 -26.03
CA ALA A 29 -10.78 -0.56 -27.37
C ALA A 29 -9.81 0.63 -27.52
N GLY A 30 -9.07 1.03 -26.47
CA GLY A 30 -8.19 2.21 -26.50
C GLY A 30 -8.95 3.54 -26.63
N THR A 31 -10.23 3.59 -26.25
CA THR A 31 -11.11 4.77 -26.36
C THR A 31 -11.70 5.21 -25.02
N GLN A 32 -11.02 4.90 -23.90
CA GLN A 32 -11.50 5.19 -22.54
C GLN A 32 -11.89 6.64 -22.28
N GLU A 33 -11.22 7.59 -22.95
CA GLU A 33 -11.52 9.03 -22.88
C GLU A 33 -12.93 9.38 -23.37
N ARG A 34 -13.57 8.49 -24.14
CA ARG A 34 -14.94 8.66 -24.67
C ARG A 34 -16.01 7.98 -23.82
N SER A 35 -15.62 7.25 -22.78
CA SER A 35 -16.58 6.54 -21.95
C SER A 35 -17.43 7.49 -21.10
N LYS A 36 -18.69 7.12 -20.85
CA LYS A 36 -19.60 7.90 -20.00
C LYS A 36 -19.05 8.08 -18.58
N LEU A 37 -18.41 7.04 -18.02
CA LEU A 37 -17.82 7.12 -16.68
C LEU A 37 -16.67 8.14 -16.61
N LYS A 38 -15.82 8.23 -17.65
CA LYS A 38 -14.73 9.20 -17.70
C LYS A 38 -15.24 10.65 -17.76
N LEU A 39 -16.36 10.87 -18.46
CA LEU A 39 -17.02 12.18 -18.47
C LEU A 39 -17.55 12.58 -17.08
N LEU A 40 -18.14 11.63 -16.35
CA LEU A 40 -18.71 11.88 -15.01
C LEU A 40 -17.63 11.98 -13.92
N VAL A 41 -16.56 11.20 -14.06
CA VAL A 41 -15.45 11.13 -13.11
C VAL A 41 -14.14 11.26 -13.89
N PRO A 42 -13.68 12.49 -14.21
CA PRO A 42 -12.47 12.72 -15.01
C PRO A 42 -11.21 12.08 -14.43
N SER A 43 -11.16 11.92 -13.11
CA SER A 43 -10.05 11.28 -12.38
C SER A 43 -10.11 9.76 -12.34
N VAL A 44 -11.11 9.12 -12.97
CA VAL A 44 -11.21 7.65 -13.02
C VAL A 44 -10.00 7.08 -13.75
N GLY A 45 -9.39 6.07 -13.11
CA GLY A 45 -8.23 5.35 -13.61
C GLY A 45 -8.62 4.07 -14.35
N THR A 46 -7.67 3.15 -14.39
CA THR A 46 -7.83 1.87 -15.08
C THR A 46 -8.54 0.85 -14.19
N PHE A 47 -9.55 0.14 -14.73
CA PHE A 47 -10.09 -1.05 -14.08
C PHE A 47 -9.42 -2.31 -14.64
N PHE A 48 -8.90 -3.15 -13.76
CA PHE A 48 -8.26 -4.42 -14.12
C PHE A 48 -9.25 -5.59 -14.18
N THR A 49 -10.36 -5.48 -13.44
CA THR A 49 -11.43 -6.46 -13.36
C THR A 49 -12.80 -5.77 -13.40
N PRO A 50 -13.87 -6.45 -13.83
CA PRO A 50 -15.23 -6.02 -13.54
C PRO A 50 -15.46 -5.87 -12.03
N LEU A 51 -16.22 -4.87 -11.61
CA LEU A 51 -16.59 -4.66 -10.20
C LEU A 51 -18.04 -5.10 -10.01
N ASN A 52 -18.25 -6.24 -9.32
CA ASN A 52 -19.58 -6.81 -9.07
C ASN A 52 -20.25 -6.05 -7.90
N LEU A 53 -20.59 -4.78 -8.10
CA LEU A 53 -21.06 -3.86 -7.05
C LEU A 53 -22.38 -4.28 -6.43
N GLU A 54 -23.33 -4.81 -7.19
CA GLU A 54 -24.61 -5.27 -6.64
C GLU A 54 -24.40 -6.43 -5.65
N ALA A 55 -23.57 -7.40 -6.06
CA ALA A 55 -23.22 -8.55 -5.22
C ALA A 55 -22.40 -8.13 -3.99
N ALA A 56 -21.45 -7.22 -4.18
CA ALA A 56 -20.63 -6.69 -3.08
C ALA A 56 -21.45 -5.90 -2.07
N PHE A 57 -22.38 -5.05 -2.53
CA PHE A 57 -23.33 -4.36 -1.66
C PHE A 57 -24.19 -5.37 -0.90
N THR A 58 -24.75 -6.37 -1.58
CA THR A 58 -25.57 -7.40 -0.94
C THR A 58 -24.80 -8.15 0.14
N TYR A 59 -23.51 -8.41 -0.08
CA TYR A 59 -22.63 -9.03 0.91
C TYR A 59 -22.39 -8.09 2.11
N GLN A 60 -21.94 -6.86 1.88
CA GLN A 60 -21.64 -5.91 2.97
C GLN A 60 -22.90 -5.49 3.75
N ASP A 61 -24.05 -5.38 3.09
CA ASP A 61 -25.31 -5.04 3.75
C ASP A 61 -25.76 -6.13 4.74
N LYS A 62 -25.47 -7.42 4.46
CA LYS A 62 -25.72 -8.51 5.41
C LYS A 62 -24.84 -8.42 6.66
N GLN A 63 -23.62 -7.91 6.53
CA GLN A 63 -22.68 -7.79 7.66
C GLN A 63 -22.94 -6.52 8.47
N ARG A 64 -23.26 -5.41 7.80
CA ARG A 64 -23.25 -4.06 8.38
C ARG A 64 -24.63 -3.41 8.46
N PHE A 65 -25.66 -4.10 7.97
CA PHE A 65 -27.06 -3.67 8.00
C PHE A 65 -27.26 -2.23 7.50
N ILE A 66 -26.54 -1.86 6.44
CA ILE A 66 -26.49 -0.51 5.85
C ILE A 66 -27.91 -0.02 5.54
N SER A 67 -28.69 -0.85 4.84
CA SER A 67 -30.07 -0.58 4.44
C SER A 67 -31.08 -0.55 5.59
N SER A 68 -30.71 -1.08 6.76
CA SER A 68 -31.57 -1.14 7.94
C SER A 68 -31.43 0.08 8.85
N ARG A 69 -30.42 0.93 8.62
CA ARG A 69 -30.23 2.17 9.38
C ARG A 69 -31.35 3.16 9.07
N ARG A 70 -31.90 3.79 10.11
CA ARG A 70 -33.03 4.74 9.99
C ARG A 70 -32.61 6.20 9.85
N PHE A 71 -31.49 6.57 10.45
CA PHE A 71 -31.06 7.97 10.57
C PHE A 71 -29.67 8.25 9.99
N VAL A 72 -28.93 7.19 9.65
CA VAL A 72 -27.56 7.28 9.14
C VAL A 72 -27.55 6.66 7.75
N PRO A 73 -27.31 7.45 6.68
CA PRO A 73 -27.18 6.91 5.32
C PRO A 73 -25.88 6.11 5.17
N PRO A 74 -25.68 5.42 4.02
CA PRO A 74 -24.38 4.84 3.68
C PRO A 74 -23.27 5.90 3.78
N SER A 75 -22.22 5.59 4.53
CA SER A 75 -21.07 6.47 4.73
C SER A 75 -20.01 6.24 3.67
N PHE A 76 -18.99 7.11 3.64
CA PHE A 76 -17.79 6.91 2.83
C PHE A 76 -17.15 5.52 3.07
N ASN A 77 -17.03 5.12 4.34
CA ASN A 77 -16.45 3.82 4.71
C ASN A 77 -17.31 2.65 4.22
N ASP A 78 -18.64 2.77 4.25
CA ASP A 78 -19.51 1.72 3.69
C ASP A 78 -19.24 1.53 2.19
N ILE A 79 -19.16 2.63 1.42
CA ILE A 79 -18.87 2.57 -0.01
C ILE A 79 -17.46 2.04 -0.29
N ARG A 80 -16.45 2.46 0.48
CA ARG A 80 -15.07 1.96 0.40
C ARG A 80 -15.01 0.44 0.58
N LEU A 81 -15.69 -0.08 1.59
CA LEU A 81 -15.74 -1.52 1.87
C LEU A 81 -16.49 -2.30 0.80
N ILE A 82 -17.60 -1.74 0.27
CA ILE A 82 -18.30 -2.33 -0.88
C ILE A 82 -17.38 -2.42 -2.10
N LEU A 83 -16.59 -1.37 -2.39
CA LEU A 83 -15.62 -1.37 -3.48
C LEU A 83 -14.49 -2.39 -3.25
N ASN A 84 -14.00 -2.55 -2.02
CA ASN A 84 -13.02 -3.57 -1.67
C ASN A 84 -13.58 -4.98 -1.96
N THR A 85 -14.78 -5.29 -1.46
CA THR A 85 -15.45 -6.58 -1.74
C THR A 85 -15.67 -6.78 -3.24
N ALA A 86 -16.08 -5.75 -3.98
CA ALA A 86 -16.29 -5.85 -5.43
C ALA A 86 -15.01 -6.18 -6.19
N GLN A 87 -13.87 -5.64 -5.76
CA GLN A 87 -12.55 -5.98 -6.31
C GLN A 87 -12.17 -7.43 -5.98
N VAL A 88 -12.37 -7.88 -4.73
CA VAL A 88 -12.15 -9.28 -4.35
C VAL A 88 -12.97 -10.22 -5.21
N ILE A 89 -14.29 -9.99 -5.33
CA ILE A 89 -15.19 -10.79 -6.17
C ILE A 89 -14.70 -10.78 -7.63
N GLY A 90 -14.34 -9.60 -8.16
CA GLY A 90 -13.87 -9.45 -9.54
C GLY A 90 -12.60 -10.26 -9.82
N LEU A 91 -11.62 -10.24 -8.91
CA LEU A 91 -10.38 -11.01 -9.02
C LEU A 91 -10.62 -12.50 -8.99
N VAL A 92 -11.28 -13.01 -7.94
CA VAL A 92 -11.41 -14.46 -7.72
C VAL A 92 -12.33 -15.11 -8.75
N LYS A 93 -13.32 -14.38 -9.29
CA LYS A 93 -14.11 -14.84 -10.45
C LYS A 93 -13.31 -14.83 -11.75
N GLY A 94 -12.35 -13.92 -11.88
CA GLY A 94 -11.49 -13.78 -13.07
C GLY A 94 -10.40 -14.84 -13.17
N GLY A 95 -10.16 -15.61 -12.11
CA GLY A 95 -9.15 -16.68 -12.06
C GLY A 95 -8.44 -16.73 -10.72
N PRO A 96 -7.34 -17.51 -10.61
CA PRO A 96 -6.55 -17.55 -9.38
C PRO A 96 -5.93 -16.17 -9.09
N LEU A 97 -5.94 -15.78 -7.82
CA LEU A 97 -5.18 -14.63 -7.34
C LEU A 97 -3.70 -15.00 -7.26
N ASN A 98 -2.89 -14.43 -8.14
CA ASN A 98 -1.48 -14.82 -8.30
C ASN A 98 -0.53 -14.02 -7.40
N LEU A 99 -0.85 -12.76 -7.09
CA LEU A 99 -0.03 -11.90 -6.24
C LEU A 99 -0.91 -11.05 -5.32
N VAL A 100 -0.56 -10.99 -4.05
CA VAL A 100 -1.06 -9.95 -3.13
C VAL A 100 0.15 -9.17 -2.62
N THR A 101 0.11 -7.86 -2.83
CA THR A 101 1.07 -6.96 -2.20
C THR A 101 0.42 -6.27 -1.01
N PHE A 102 1.16 -6.10 0.06
CA PHE A 102 0.70 -5.40 1.26
C PHE A 102 1.59 -4.20 1.51
N ASP A 103 0.99 -3.09 1.89
CA ASP A 103 1.71 -2.08 2.65
C ASP A 103 2.09 -2.63 4.04
N GLY A 104 3.14 -2.07 4.64
CA GLY A 104 3.58 -2.41 5.99
C GLY A 104 2.71 -1.76 7.05
N ASP A 105 3.07 -0.53 7.42
CA ASP A 105 2.42 0.24 8.50
C ASP A 105 0.93 0.47 8.21
N VAL A 106 0.12 0.38 9.27
CA VAL A 106 -1.35 0.58 9.28
C VAL A 106 -2.15 -0.41 8.42
N THR A 107 -1.46 -1.32 7.73
CA THR A 107 -2.06 -2.37 6.90
C THR A 107 -1.83 -3.76 7.48
N LEU A 108 -0.58 -4.13 7.78
CA LEU A 108 -0.25 -5.44 8.39
C LEU A 108 -0.19 -5.38 9.92
N TYR A 109 0.22 -4.23 10.45
CA TYR A 109 0.39 -3.96 11.88
C TYR A 109 0.09 -2.47 12.14
N ASP A 110 -0.17 -2.11 13.40
CA ASP A 110 -0.39 -0.72 13.79
C ASP A 110 0.87 0.13 13.51
N ASP A 111 0.70 1.43 13.30
CA ASP A 111 1.78 2.35 12.93
C ASP A 111 3.00 2.24 13.86
N GLY A 112 4.16 1.99 13.27
CA GLY A 112 5.41 1.90 14.02
C GLY A 112 5.55 0.63 14.87
N GLU A 113 4.62 -0.32 14.79
CA GLU A 113 4.72 -1.62 15.47
C GLU A 113 5.44 -2.67 14.60
N SER A 114 5.20 -3.95 14.88
CA SER A 114 5.79 -5.07 14.17
C SER A 114 4.79 -6.22 14.07
N LEU A 115 4.93 -7.02 13.03
CA LEU A 115 4.12 -8.20 12.82
C LEU A 115 4.58 -9.33 13.75
N THR A 116 3.94 -9.45 14.92
CA THR A 116 4.25 -10.47 15.93
C THR A 116 3.58 -11.82 15.64
N PRO A 117 4.09 -12.95 16.17
CA PRO A 117 3.58 -14.29 15.86
C PRO A 117 2.08 -14.51 16.12
N GLY A 118 1.49 -13.76 17.06
CA GLY A 118 0.05 -13.85 17.39
C GLY A 118 -0.88 -13.08 16.45
N ASN A 119 -0.35 -12.35 15.47
CA ASN A 119 -1.18 -11.47 14.63
C ASN A 119 -2.12 -12.31 13.72
N PRO A 120 -3.44 -12.02 13.74
CA PRO A 120 -4.44 -12.78 13.00
C PRO A 120 -4.27 -12.77 11.48
N VAL A 121 -3.50 -11.83 10.91
CA VAL A 121 -3.23 -11.77 9.47
C VAL A 121 -2.31 -12.91 9.00
N ILE A 122 -1.38 -13.36 9.84
CA ILE A 122 -0.37 -14.38 9.50
C ILE A 122 -1.00 -15.67 8.98
N PRO A 123 -1.96 -16.32 9.68
CA PRO A 123 -2.57 -17.55 9.17
C PRO A 123 -3.30 -17.35 7.83
N ARG A 124 -3.82 -16.14 7.54
CA ARG A 124 -4.42 -15.83 6.23
C ARG A 124 -3.37 -15.67 5.14
N ILE A 125 -2.23 -15.05 5.42
CA ILE A 125 -1.12 -14.96 4.47
C ILE A 125 -0.57 -16.37 4.18
N LEU A 126 -0.39 -17.21 5.22
CA LEU A 126 0.03 -18.60 5.04
C LEU A 126 -0.94 -19.41 4.18
N GLY A 127 -2.26 -19.20 4.29
CA GLY A 127 -3.21 -19.87 3.41
C GLY A 127 -3.15 -19.39 1.95
N LEU A 128 -2.86 -18.11 1.69
CA LEU A 128 -2.58 -17.62 0.34
C LEU A 128 -1.32 -18.28 -0.23
N LEU A 129 -0.25 -18.37 0.56
CA LEU A 129 0.99 -19.07 0.17
C LEU A 129 0.72 -20.56 -0.12
N ARG A 130 -0.12 -21.24 0.66
CA ARG A 130 -0.56 -22.63 0.41
C ARG A 130 -1.30 -22.79 -0.92
N TRP A 131 -1.96 -21.76 -1.41
CA TRP A 131 -2.58 -21.75 -2.74
C TRP A 131 -1.61 -21.40 -3.88
N GLY A 132 -0.35 -21.13 -3.53
CA GLY A 132 0.66 -20.65 -4.46
C GLY A 132 0.50 -19.18 -4.82
N THR A 133 -0.29 -18.39 -4.09
CA THR A 133 -0.29 -16.94 -4.25
C THR A 133 1.05 -16.38 -3.79
N ARG A 134 1.59 -15.43 -4.54
CA ARG A 134 2.84 -14.72 -4.22
C ARG A 134 2.52 -13.54 -3.33
N ILE A 135 3.42 -13.23 -2.42
CA ILE A 135 3.26 -12.17 -1.42
C ILE A 135 4.41 -11.18 -1.58
N GLY A 136 4.07 -9.91 -1.76
CA GLY A 136 5.02 -8.80 -1.69
C GLY A 136 4.69 -7.90 -0.50
N ILE A 137 5.66 -7.51 0.29
CA ILE A 137 5.48 -6.48 1.32
C ILE A 137 6.18 -5.22 0.82
N VAL A 138 5.43 -4.20 0.43
CA VAL A 138 5.93 -2.96 -0.17
C VAL A 138 5.82 -1.85 0.86
N THR A 139 6.93 -1.39 1.41
CA THR A 139 6.96 -0.43 2.52
C THR A 139 7.81 0.79 2.20
N ALA A 140 7.37 1.95 2.68
CA ALA A 140 8.16 3.18 2.63
C ALA A 140 9.44 3.11 3.48
N ALA A 141 9.52 2.19 4.46
CA ALA A 141 10.73 1.98 5.22
C ALA A 141 11.88 1.46 4.32
N GLY A 142 12.84 2.34 4.03
CA GLY A 142 14.02 2.04 3.21
C GLY A 142 15.28 1.81 4.05
N TYR A 143 15.75 0.56 4.08
CA TYR A 143 16.97 0.09 4.73
C TYR A 143 17.72 -0.84 3.76
N THR A 144 19.05 -0.81 3.82
CA THR A 144 19.90 -1.77 3.11
C THR A 144 20.15 -3.04 3.92
N ASP A 145 19.83 -3.02 5.21
CA ASP A 145 20.06 -4.13 6.14
C ASP A 145 18.76 -4.93 6.37
N ALA A 146 18.84 -6.24 6.12
CA ALA A 146 17.78 -7.21 6.31
C ALA A 146 17.28 -7.27 7.76
N SER A 147 18.16 -7.03 8.75
CA SER A 147 17.82 -7.15 10.17
C SER A 147 16.68 -6.21 10.60
N ARG A 148 16.58 -5.03 9.96
CA ARG A 148 15.52 -4.06 10.24
C ARG A 148 14.16 -4.51 9.72
N TYR A 149 14.12 -5.13 8.54
CA TYR A 149 12.91 -5.75 8.01
C TYR A 149 12.49 -6.96 8.83
N TYR A 150 13.47 -7.78 9.24
CA TYR A 150 13.21 -8.89 10.16
C TYR A 150 12.57 -8.41 11.46
N GLY A 151 13.10 -7.37 12.10
CA GLY A 151 12.50 -6.80 13.31
C GLY A 151 11.01 -6.48 13.14
N ARG A 152 10.64 -5.88 12.00
CA ARG A 152 9.25 -5.55 11.65
C ARG A 152 8.38 -6.75 11.29
N LEU A 153 8.96 -7.82 10.73
CA LEU A 153 8.22 -8.90 10.07
C LEU A 153 8.45 -10.29 10.67
N HIS A 154 9.20 -10.40 11.78
CA HIS A 154 9.66 -11.67 12.35
C HIS A 154 8.52 -12.68 12.55
N GLY A 155 7.35 -12.26 13.03
CA GLY A 155 6.23 -13.18 13.24
C GLY A 155 5.76 -13.89 11.97
N LEU A 156 5.76 -13.20 10.82
CA LEU A 156 5.43 -13.83 9.54
C LEU A 156 6.59 -14.68 8.99
N LEU A 157 7.81 -14.16 9.05
CA LEU A 157 8.99 -14.85 8.53
C LEU A 157 9.22 -16.18 9.25
N GLU A 158 9.16 -16.17 10.59
CA GLU A 158 9.28 -17.37 11.40
C GLU A 158 8.11 -18.33 11.17
N ALA A 159 6.89 -17.83 11.01
CA ALA A 159 5.74 -18.68 10.70
C ALA A 159 5.87 -19.37 9.33
N ILE A 160 6.49 -18.73 8.33
CA ILE A 160 6.81 -19.35 7.04
C ILE A 160 7.91 -20.40 7.20
N ARG A 161 9.00 -20.08 7.93
CA ARG A 161 10.09 -21.01 8.25
C ARG A 161 9.54 -22.28 8.91
N ASP A 162 8.74 -22.12 9.95
CA ASP A 162 8.28 -23.20 10.83
C ASP A 162 7.05 -23.95 10.27
N SER A 163 6.42 -23.42 9.22
CA SER A 163 5.28 -24.08 8.57
C SER A 163 5.67 -25.44 7.99
N LYS A 164 4.89 -26.46 8.38
CA LYS A 164 4.95 -27.82 7.83
C LYS A 164 4.03 -28.01 6.62
N ASP A 165 3.11 -27.07 6.40
CA ASP A 165 2.08 -27.14 5.36
C ASP A 165 2.53 -26.46 4.05
N LEU A 166 3.58 -25.63 4.11
CA LEU A 166 4.15 -24.97 2.94
C LEU A 166 5.26 -25.81 2.33
N THR A 167 5.17 -26.05 1.01
CA THR A 167 6.28 -26.65 0.26
C THR A 167 7.47 -25.69 0.19
N PRO A 168 8.70 -26.19 -0.07
CA PRO A 168 9.87 -25.32 -0.23
C PRO A 168 9.67 -24.23 -1.28
N VAL A 169 8.98 -24.54 -2.39
CA VAL A 169 8.65 -23.56 -3.45
C VAL A 169 7.67 -22.50 -2.94
N GLN A 170 6.69 -22.88 -2.12
CA GLN A 170 5.73 -21.93 -1.56
C GLN A 170 6.36 -20.99 -0.52
N LYS A 171 7.35 -21.46 0.25
CA LYS A 171 8.09 -20.58 1.18
C LYS A 171 8.84 -19.46 0.46
N GLN A 172 9.30 -19.73 -0.76
CA GLN A 172 10.00 -18.77 -1.62
C GLN A 172 9.07 -17.74 -2.30
N ASN A 173 7.75 -17.83 -2.10
CA ASN A 173 6.78 -16.90 -2.68
C ASN A 173 6.62 -15.59 -1.87
N LEU A 174 7.55 -15.25 -0.98
CA LEU A 174 7.57 -14.00 -0.23
C LEU A 174 8.77 -13.14 -0.63
N ILE A 175 8.51 -11.86 -0.94
CA ILE A 175 9.52 -10.81 -1.05
C ILE A 175 9.13 -9.59 -0.22
N VAL A 176 10.13 -8.83 0.21
CA VAL A 176 9.98 -7.54 0.88
C VAL A 176 10.65 -6.48 0.01
N LEU A 177 9.93 -5.40 -0.26
CA LEU A 177 10.39 -4.27 -1.04
C LEU A 177 10.35 -3.01 -0.19
N GLY A 178 11.52 -2.51 0.15
CA GLY A 178 11.71 -1.36 1.01
C GLY A 178 12.05 -0.07 0.27
N GLY A 179 11.79 1.05 0.93
CA GLY A 179 11.94 2.39 0.36
C GLY A 179 11.04 2.55 -0.86
N GLU A 180 9.81 2.03 -0.78
CA GLU A 180 8.79 1.90 -1.82
C GLU A 180 9.18 1.01 -3.01
N SER A 181 10.30 1.30 -3.65
CA SER A 181 10.80 0.60 -4.84
C SER A 181 12.33 0.65 -4.95
N ASN A 182 13.05 0.57 -3.81
CA ASN A 182 14.48 0.79 -3.79
C ASN A 182 15.32 -0.41 -3.33
N TYR A 183 14.81 -1.24 -2.41
CA TYR A 183 15.56 -2.37 -1.85
C TYR A 183 14.71 -3.64 -1.83
N LEU A 184 15.11 -4.69 -2.55
CA LEU A 184 14.39 -5.97 -2.59
C LEU A 184 15.10 -7.02 -1.75
N PHE A 185 14.33 -7.73 -0.93
CA PHE A 185 14.76 -8.87 -0.16
C PHE A 185 13.85 -10.07 -0.47
N LYS A 186 14.44 -11.25 -0.61
CA LYS A 186 13.71 -12.51 -0.76
C LYS A 186 13.77 -13.32 0.51
N PHE A 187 12.73 -14.10 0.78
CA PHE A 187 12.76 -15.06 1.88
C PHE A 187 13.88 -16.10 1.68
N ASP A 188 14.73 -16.24 2.69
CA ASP A 188 15.84 -17.19 2.65
C ASP A 188 15.93 -17.91 3.99
N ILE A 189 15.72 -19.22 3.99
CA ILE A 189 15.67 -20.00 5.24
C ILE A 189 17.04 -20.15 5.90
N GLU A 190 18.13 -19.96 5.15
CA GLU A 190 19.49 -20.11 5.63
C GLU A 190 20.06 -18.80 6.22
N ASP A 191 19.44 -17.65 5.92
CA ASP A 191 19.85 -16.36 6.48
C ASP A 191 19.34 -16.18 7.92
N PRO A 192 20.16 -15.68 8.87
CA PRO A 192 19.72 -15.44 10.24
C PRO A 192 18.49 -14.51 10.38
N ASN A 193 18.31 -13.57 9.45
CA ASN A 193 17.19 -12.65 9.40
C ASN A 193 16.07 -13.14 8.46
N LEU A 194 16.18 -14.37 7.95
CA LEU A 194 15.26 -14.99 7.01
C LEU A 194 15.05 -14.22 5.69
N LEU A 195 15.94 -13.28 5.40
CA LEU A 195 15.83 -12.34 4.29
C LEU A 195 17.21 -12.07 3.68
N THR A 196 17.35 -12.35 2.39
CA THR A 196 18.57 -12.07 1.64
C THR A 196 18.34 -10.93 0.66
N PHE A 197 19.24 -9.94 0.65
CA PHE A 197 19.22 -8.82 -0.29
C PHE A 197 19.36 -9.32 -1.73
N VAL A 198 18.57 -8.75 -2.64
CA VAL A 198 18.62 -9.05 -4.07
C VAL A 198 19.16 -7.82 -4.80
N PRO A 199 20.27 -7.94 -5.54
CA PRO A 199 20.85 -6.86 -6.34
C PRO A 199 19.82 -6.23 -7.28
N ARG A 200 19.90 -4.90 -7.42
CA ARG A 200 18.91 -4.09 -8.14
C ARG A 200 18.76 -4.53 -9.60
N GLU A 201 19.86 -4.93 -10.23
CA GLU A 201 19.95 -5.35 -11.63
C GLU A 201 19.12 -6.61 -11.93
N GLU A 202 18.80 -7.41 -10.91
CA GLU A 202 18.01 -8.64 -11.05
C GLU A 202 16.50 -8.39 -11.13
N TRP A 203 16.02 -7.23 -10.65
CA TRP A 203 14.58 -6.98 -10.49
C TRP A 203 14.09 -5.62 -10.99
N GLU A 204 14.99 -4.67 -11.22
CA GLU A 204 14.60 -3.35 -11.72
C GLU A 204 13.88 -3.43 -13.07
N LEU A 205 12.95 -2.50 -13.25
CA LEU A 205 12.17 -2.41 -14.47
C LEU A 205 12.96 -1.67 -15.55
N GLU A 206 12.63 -1.89 -16.83
CA GLU A 206 13.33 -1.24 -17.94
C GLU A 206 13.23 0.29 -17.90
N GLU A 207 12.16 0.82 -17.33
CA GLU A 207 11.98 2.24 -17.08
C GLU A 207 12.84 2.74 -15.90
N MET A 208 13.06 1.91 -14.87
CA MET A 208 13.91 2.25 -13.72
C MET A 208 15.38 2.41 -14.14
N LYS A 209 15.83 1.63 -15.13
CA LYS A 209 17.18 1.75 -15.71
C LYS A 209 17.47 3.10 -16.36
N LYS A 210 16.42 3.87 -16.69
CA LYS A 210 16.55 5.21 -17.27
C LYS A 210 16.72 6.29 -16.20
N TRP A 211 16.59 5.94 -14.92
CA TRP A 211 16.78 6.86 -13.81
C TRP A 211 18.27 7.04 -13.57
N THR A 212 18.86 8.06 -14.19
CA THR A 212 20.30 8.29 -14.07
C THR A 212 20.65 8.79 -12.66
N GLU A 213 21.88 8.50 -12.23
CA GLU A 213 22.38 8.95 -10.94
C GLU A 213 22.43 10.48 -10.85
N GLU A 214 22.61 11.18 -11.98
CA GLU A 214 22.52 12.64 -12.05
C GLU A 214 21.10 13.14 -11.76
N ASP A 215 20.07 12.54 -12.38
CA ASP A 215 18.67 12.92 -12.14
C ASP A 215 18.24 12.57 -10.70
N VAL A 216 18.68 11.42 -10.17
CA VAL A 216 18.44 11.05 -8.76
C VAL A 216 19.03 12.08 -7.82
N LYS A 217 20.30 12.43 -8.03
CA LYS A 217 20.99 13.42 -7.22
C LYS A 217 20.32 14.80 -7.33
N GLU A 218 20.01 15.26 -8.54
CA GLU A 218 19.34 16.54 -8.77
C GLU A 218 17.99 16.61 -8.04
N LEU A 219 17.17 15.55 -8.14
CA LEU A 219 15.87 15.52 -7.48
C LEU A 219 16.01 15.60 -5.96
N LEU A 220 16.89 14.78 -5.39
CA LEU A 220 17.09 14.76 -3.96
C LEU A 220 17.73 16.06 -3.45
N ASP A 221 18.56 16.75 -4.23
CA ASP A 221 19.11 18.05 -3.89
C ASP A 221 18.02 19.13 -3.84
N VAL A 222 17.11 19.14 -4.82
CA VAL A 222 15.94 20.05 -4.82
C VAL A 222 15.02 19.75 -3.62
N ALA A 223 14.78 18.46 -3.34
CA ALA A 223 13.98 18.03 -2.20
C ALA A 223 14.63 18.46 -0.88
N GLU A 224 15.94 18.30 -0.73
CA GLU A 224 16.67 18.70 0.48
C GLU A 224 16.58 20.20 0.72
N VAL A 225 16.71 21.03 -0.33
CA VAL A 225 16.53 22.48 -0.22
C VAL A 225 15.11 22.82 0.23
N ALA A 226 14.09 22.22 -0.40
CA ALA A 226 12.69 22.43 -0.02
C ALA A 226 12.42 22.08 1.46
N LEU A 227 12.94 20.94 1.92
CA LEU A 227 12.84 20.50 3.32
C LEU A 227 13.56 21.46 4.27
N ARG A 228 14.77 21.92 3.93
CA ARG A 228 15.51 22.90 4.74
C ARG A 228 14.78 24.23 4.83
N ASP A 229 14.17 24.68 3.74
CA ASP A 229 13.37 25.90 3.72
C ASP A 229 12.11 25.74 4.59
N ALA A 230 11.40 24.61 4.51
CA ALA A 230 10.27 24.31 5.38
C ALA A 230 10.66 24.31 6.87
N VAL A 231 11.77 23.64 7.21
CA VAL A 231 12.35 23.62 8.57
C VAL A 231 12.64 25.03 9.06
N LYS A 232 13.22 25.89 8.22
CA LYS A 232 13.54 27.28 8.57
C LYS A 232 12.28 28.14 8.73
N CYS A 233 11.34 28.04 7.79
CA CYS A 233 10.10 28.83 7.77
C CYS A 233 9.21 28.52 8.99
N MET A 234 9.10 27.25 9.37
CA MET A 234 8.30 26.80 10.51
C MET A 234 9.10 26.66 11.81
N GLN A 235 10.40 27.01 11.80
CA GLN A 235 11.31 26.89 12.94
C GLN A 235 11.30 25.49 13.58
N LEU A 236 11.25 24.45 12.75
CA LEU A 236 11.20 23.07 13.22
C LEU A 236 12.53 22.67 13.85
N ASN A 237 12.49 22.00 14.99
CA ASN A 237 13.68 21.35 15.54
C ASN A 237 13.89 19.99 14.86
N ALA A 238 14.47 20.04 13.66
CA ALA A 238 14.58 18.93 12.74
C ALA A 238 16.03 18.63 12.36
N LEU A 239 16.33 17.35 12.14
CA LEU A 239 17.55 16.88 11.49
C LEU A 239 17.19 16.46 10.06
N VAL A 240 18.00 16.89 9.09
CA VAL A 240 17.89 16.46 7.69
C VAL A 240 18.70 15.17 7.51
N LEU A 241 18.06 14.13 6.99
CA LEU A 241 18.68 12.84 6.70
C LEU A 241 18.70 12.59 5.18
N ARG A 242 19.89 12.45 4.62
CA ARG A 242 20.10 12.10 3.21
C ARG A 242 20.53 10.63 3.10
N LYS A 243 19.81 9.87 2.27
CA LYS A 243 20.13 8.50 1.86
C LYS A 243 20.48 8.48 0.37
N GLU A 244 20.85 7.31 -0.13
CA GLU A 244 21.18 7.09 -1.55
C GLU A 244 20.01 7.46 -2.48
N ARG A 245 18.78 7.03 -2.13
CA ARG A 245 17.58 7.20 -2.96
C ARG A 245 16.41 7.85 -2.21
N ALA A 246 16.73 8.58 -1.14
CA ALA A 246 15.74 9.28 -0.33
C ALA A 246 16.36 10.45 0.42
N VAL A 247 15.55 11.46 0.76
CA VAL A 247 15.92 12.54 1.68
C VAL A 247 14.74 12.90 2.55
N GLY A 248 14.96 13.21 3.81
CA GLY A 248 13.87 13.52 4.73
C GLY A 248 14.28 14.36 5.92
N ILE A 249 13.30 14.69 6.75
CA ILE A 249 13.50 15.32 8.05
C ILE A 249 12.92 14.44 9.15
N ILE A 250 13.67 14.36 10.24
CA ILE A 250 13.26 13.70 11.49
C ILE A 250 13.32 14.72 12.63
N PRO A 251 12.50 14.58 13.68
CA PRO A 251 12.57 15.48 14.83
C PRO A 251 13.89 15.25 15.57
N ALA A 252 14.46 16.32 16.11
CA ALA A 252 15.56 16.21 17.06
C ALA A 252 15.11 15.45 18.32
N GLU A 253 16.08 14.92 19.08
CA GLU A 253 15.79 14.15 20.28
C GLU A 253 14.86 14.91 21.24
N GLY A 254 13.82 14.23 21.74
CA GLY A 254 12.81 14.80 22.62
C GLY A 254 11.77 15.72 21.95
N HIS A 255 11.84 15.92 20.63
CA HIS A 255 10.89 16.77 19.90
C HIS A 255 9.91 15.93 19.07
N LYS A 256 8.79 16.54 18.69
CA LYS A 256 7.84 16.01 17.73
C LYS A 256 7.30 17.14 16.86
N PHE A 257 7.04 16.84 15.59
CA PHE A 257 6.29 17.70 14.69
C PHE A 257 4.79 17.52 14.92
N ALA A 258 4.05 18.62 14.88
CA ALA A 258 2.60 18.59 14.79
C ALA A 258 2.17 18.04 13.42
N ARG A 259 0.96 17.46 13.35
CA ARG A 259 0.42 16.89 12.12
C ARG A 259 0.39 17.92 10.99
N GLU A 260 -0.01 19.14 11.31
CA GLU A 260 -0.09 20.24 10.35
C GLU A 260 1.28 20.62 9.81
N GLN A 261 2.34 20.53 10.63
CA GLN A 261 3.72 20.78 10.19
C GLN A 261 4.21 19.67 9.24
N LEU A 262 3.86 18.41 9.52
CA LEU A 262 4.14 17.28 8.63
C LEU A 262 3.42 17.45 7.29
N GLU A 263 2.11 17.73 7.32
CA GLU A 263 1.29 17.91 6.11
C GLU A 263 1.77 19.10 5.27
N GLU A 264 2.03 20.26 5.88
CA GLU A 264 2.57 21.44 5.19
C GLU A 264 3.92 21.13 4.53
N THR A 265 4.83 20.48 5.26
CA THR A 265 6.16 20.13 4.73
C THR A 265 6.06 19.20 3.53
N VAL A 266 5.20 18.17 3.60
CA VAL A 266 4.97 17.24 2.48
C VAL A 266 4.39 17.98 1.27
N LEU A 267 3.33 18.76 1.46
CA LEU A 267 2.64 19.45 0.37
C LEU A 267 3.54 20.47 -0.34
N VAL A 268 4.30 21.26 0.43
CA VAL A 268 5.25 22.23 -0.13
C VAL A 268 6.36 21.52 -0.90
N THR A 269 6.97 20.49 -0.30
CA THR A 269 8.06 19.73 -0.93
C THR A 269 7.58 19.05 -2.21
N GLN A 270 6.43 18.38 -2.16
CA GLN A 270 5.82 17.77 -3.33
C GLN A 270 5.58 18.80 -4.42
N LYS A 271 5.04 19.98 -4.07
CA LYS A 271 4.70 20.99 -5.08
C LYS A 271 5.93 21.57 -5.77
N ILE A 272 7.01 21.80 -5.02
CA ILE A 272 8.29 22.25 -5.56
C ILE A 272 8.84 21.20 -6.55
N LEU A 273 8.83 19.92 -6.15
CA LEU A 273 9.34 18.84 -6.98
C LEU A 273 8.49 18.63 -8.25
N GLU A 274 7.16 18.67 -8.16
CA GLU A 274 6.25 18.57 -9.31
C GLU A 274 6.52 19.65 -10.39
N PHE A 275 6.93 20.85 -9.97
CA PHE A 275 7.25 21.95 -10.89
C PHE A 275 8.70 21.97 -11.35
N SER A 276 9.60 21.24 -10.69
CA SER A 276 11.01 21.16 -11.08
C SER A 276 11.19 20.42 -12.41
N PRO A 277 12.21 20.75 -13.22
CA PRO A 277 12.51 20.00 -14.44
C PRO A 277 12.77 18.52 -14.20
N VAL A 278 13.46 18.17 -13.10
CA VAL A 278 13.82 16.79 -12.75
C VAL A 278 12.63 15.98 -12.24
N GLY A 279 11.73 16.56 -11.45
CA GLY A 279 10.51 15.87 -10.96
C GLY A 279 9.51 15.53 -12.07
N ARG A 280 9.67 16.08 -13.28
CA ARG A 280 8.92 15.66 -14.49
C ARG A 280 9.55 14.47 -15.19
N ARG A 281 10.84 14.20 -14.96
CA ARG A 281 11.59 13.08 -15.57
C ARG A 281 11.65 11.87 -14.65
N LEU A 282 11.69 12.12 -13.34
CA LEU A 282 11.91 11.10 -12.34
C LEU A 282 10.69 10.97 -11.40
N PRO A 283 10.13 9.76 -11.23
CA PRO A 283 9.07 9.55 -10.26
C PRO A 283 9.62 9.67 -8.84
N PHE A 284 8.80 10.23 -7.95
CA PHE A 284 9.09 10.36 -6.53
C PHE A 284 7.79 10.25 -5.72
N CYS A 285 7.94 10.02 -4.42
CA CYS A 285 6.88 10.15 -3.44
C CYS A 285 7.38 10.98 -2.27
N ALA A 286 6.65 12.05 -1.94
CA ALA A 286 6.83 12.78 -0.70
C ALA A 286 5.72 12.32 0.25
N PHE A 287 6.06 11.92 1.46
CA PHE A 287 5.10 11.42 2.43
C PHE A 287 5.51 11.76 3.86
N ASN A 288 4.57 11.68 4.79
CA ASN A 288 4.86 11.72 6.22
C ASN A 288 4.64 10.36 6.88
N GLY A 289 5.47 10.04 7.86
CA GLY A 289 5.14 9.02 8.85
C GLY A 289 4.24 9.68 9.89
N ASN A 290 3.02 9.18 10.09
CA ASN A 290 2.02 9.83 10.94
C ASN A 290 1.66 8.97 12.16
N TYR A 291 2.17 9.37 13.33
CA TYR A 291 1.79 8.76 14.60
C TYR A 291 0.38 9.19 14.98
N ALA A 292 -0.58 8.30 14.78
CA ALA A 292 -1.88 8.37 15.43
C ALA A 292 -1.85 7.56 16.73
N ARG A 293 -1.33 8.14 17.83
CA ARG A 293 -1.85 7.91 19.20
C ARG A 293 -1.27 8.90 20.22
N ASN A 294 -2.14 9.46 21.05
CA ASN A 294 -1.80 10.34 22.17
C ASN A 294 -1.40 9.58 23.44
N GLU A 295 -0.98 8.32 23.34
CA GLU A 295 -0.78 7.48 24.53
C GLU A 295 0.52 6.68 24.40
N THR A 296 1.44 6.93 25.34
CA THR A 296 2.57 6.05 25.61
C THR A 296 2.01 4.68 26.02
N PRO A 297 2.37 3.56 25.37
CA PRO A 297 1.95 2.24 25.84
C PRO A 297 2.50 2.02 27.26
N PRO A 298 1.66 1.71 28.26
CA PRO A 298 2.08 1.69 29.67
C PRO A 298 3.04 0.55 30.07
N HIS A 299 3.55 -0.26 29.12
CA HIS A 299 4.17 -1.54 29.45
C HIS A 299 5.49 -1.90 28.74
N LEU A 300 6.15 -1.00 27.99
CA LEU A 300 7.52 -1.28 27.55
C LEU A 300 8.57 -0.73 28.53
N PRO A 301 9.45 -1.57 29.10
CA PRO A 301 10.54 -1.11 29.94
C PRO A 301 11.66 -0.52 29.08
N LEU A 302 11.93 0.77 29.29
CA LEU A 302 13.08 1.56 28.80
C LEU A 302 13.14 1.81 27.27
N PRO A 303 13.57 3.02 26.83
CA PRO A 303 13.84 3.29 25.43
C PRO A 303 15.05 2.46 24.98
N ILE A 304 14.90 1.72 23.89
CA ILE A 304 16.03 1.11 23.18
C ILE A 304 16.83 2.26 22.56
N PRO A 305 18.08 2.53 22.97
CA PRO A 305 18.90 3.55 22.35
C PRO A 305 19.10 3.18 20.87
N ASN A 306 18.85 4.12 19.96
CA ASN A 306 18.97 4.01 18.49
C ASN A 306 17.85 3.29 17.72
N LEU A 307 16.72 2.93 18.33
CA LEU A 307 15.56 2.46 17.57
C LEU A 307 14.68 3.64 17.14
N TYR A 308 14.97 4.22 15.98
CA TYR A 308 14.05 5.13 15.30
C TYR A 308 12.85 4.32 14.79
N LEU A 309 11.81 4.23 15.61
CA LEU A 309 10.48 3.84 15.16
C LEU A 309 9.94 5.04 14.38
N GLY A 310 9.91 4.95 13.04
CA GLY A 310 9.33 5.98 12.16
C GLY A 310 7.88 6.31 12.55
N GLY A 311 7.34 7.43 12.01
CA GLY A 311 5.99 7.88 12.35
C GLY A 311 5.88 9.35 12.81
N ASN A 312 6.94 10.15 12.72
CA ASN A 312 6.85 11.60 12.94
C ASN A 312 7.86 12.36 12.08
N ASP A 313 7.99 11.93 10.84
CA ASP A 313 9.03 12.33 9.90
C ASP A 313 8.41 12.64 8.53
N VAL A 314 9.17 13.33 7.68
CA VAL A 314 8.82 13.56 6.29
C VAL A 314 9.94 13.05 5.42
N PHE A 315 9.63 12.23 4.42
CA PHE A 315 10.60 11.71 3.47
C PHE A 315 10.14 11.95 2.03
N VAL A 316 11.13 12.09 1.16
CA VAL A 316 11.01 12.05 -0.29
C VAL A 316 11.83 10.87 -0.78
N ASP A 317 11.14 9.87 -1.30
CA ASP A 317 11.76 8.67 -1.89
C ASP A 317 11.75 8.76 -3.42
N ILE A 318 12.78 8.21 -4.06
CA ILE A 318 12.82 8.02 -5.51
C ILE A 318 11.98 6.81 -5.87
N GLY A 319 11.05 6.99 -6.82
CA GLY A 319 10.02 6.02 -7.14
C GLY A 319 8.75 6.22 -6.30
N ASP A 320 7.84 5.25 -6.39
CA ASP A 320 6.66 5.18 -5.55
C ASP A 320 6.12 3.74 -5.45
N LYS A 321 5.15 3.48 -4.57
CA LYS A 321 4.56 2.13 -4.41
C LYS A 321 4.04 1.49 -5.71
N SER A 322 3.65 2.26 -6.73
CA SER A 322 3.25 1.65 -8.01
C SER A 322 4.42 0.96 -8.70
N TRP A 323 5.61 1.56 -8.66
CA TRP A 323 6.86 0.94 -9.11
C TRP A 323 7.21 -0.26 -8.27
N GLY A 324 6.95 -0.20 -6.97
CA GLY A 324 7.18 -1.32 -6.07
C GLY A 324 6.31 -2.53 -6.39
N VAL A 325 5.02 -2.29 -6.65
CA VAL A 325 4.10 -3.35 -7.08
C VAL A 325 4.46 -3.90 -8.46
N LEU A 326 4.84 -3.05 -9.42
CA LEU A 326 5.32 -3.48 -10.73
C LEU A 326 6.59 -4.35 -10.61
N ALA A 327 7.53 -3.98 -9.74
CA ALA A 327 8.72 -4.78 -9.46
C ALA A 327 8.33 -6.16 -8.90
N CYS A 328 7.38 -6.22 -7.96
CA CYS A 328 6.86 -7.50 -7.46
C CYS A 328 6.24 -8.35 -8.58
N GLN A 329 5.40 -7.74 -9.41
CA GLN A 329 4.78 -8.39 -10.57
C GLN A 329 5.84 -8.97 -11.52
N ARG A 330 6.88 -8.18 -11.85
CA ARG A 330 7.98 -8.56 -12.74
C ARG A 330 8.86 -9.65 -12.15
N PHE A 331 9.21 -9.54 -10.87
CA PHE A 331 10.06 -10.48 -10.15
C PHE A 331 9.46 -11.88 -10.14
N PHE A 332 8.14 -11.98 -9.91
CA PHE A 332 7.42 -13.25 -9.95
C PHE A 332 7.00 -13.70 -11.36
N GLY A 333 7.70 -13.25 -12.41
CA GLY A 333 7.51 -13.73 -13.77
C GLY A 333 6.49 -12.96 -14.61
N GLY A 334 6.20 -11.70 -14.28
CA GLY A 334 5.31 -10.85 -15.08
C GLY A 334 3.82 -11.06 -14.77
N ILE A 335 3.43 -11.01 -13.50
CA ILE A 335 2.04 -11.16 -13.07
C ILE A 335 1.23 -9.93 -13.49
N GLU A 336 0.14 -10.14 -14.22
CA GLU A 336 -0.71 -9.05 -14.70
C GLU A 336 -1.48 -8.34 -13.57
N GLY A 337 -1.78 -7.04 -13.75
CA GLY A 337 -2.60 -6.24 -12.83
C GLY A 337 -3.97 -6.85 -12.50
N ARG A 338 -4.57 -7.59 -13.44
CA ARG A 338 -5.86 -8.30 -13.23
C ARG A 338 -5.77 -9.58 -12.39
N LYS A 339 -4.55 -10.01 -12.04
CA LYS A 339 -4.26 -11.18 -11.19
C LYS A 339 -3.50 -10.77 -9.92
N SER A 340 -3.42 -9.47 -9.65
CA SER A 340 -2.73 -8.92 -8.50
C SER A 340 -3.60 -7.91 -7.77
N MET A 341 -3.47 -7.90 -6.44
CA MET A 341 -4.13 -6.96 -5.55
C MET A 341 -3.09 -6.32 -4.63
N HIS A 342 -3.13 -5.00 -4.53
CA HIS A 342 -2.47 -4.28 -3.45
C HIS A 342 -3.44 -4.04 -2.30
N VAL A 343 -2.99 -4.21 -1.07
CA VAL A 343 -3.71 -3.91 0.16
C VAL A 343 -2.92 -2.82 0.86
N GLY A 344 -3.51 -1.65 1.08
CA GLY A 344 -2.81 -0.50 1.65
C GLY A 344 -3.77 0.59 2.16
N ASP A 345 -3.24 1.57 2.87
CA ASP A 345 -4.03 2.69 3.43
C ASP A 345 -3.85 3.99 2.64
N GLN A 346 -4.93 4.52 2.08
CA GLN A 346 -4.93 5.81 1.37
C GLN A 346 -5.39 7.00 2.25
N PHE A 347 -5.65 6.79 3.56
CA PHE A 347 -6.00 7.86 4.49
C PHE A 347 -4.77 8.62 5.00
N LEU A 348 -3.66 7.93 5.22
CA LEU A 348 -2.44 8.51 5.80
C LEU A 348 -1.56 9.23 4.77
N SER A 349 -1.93 9.20 3.50
CA SER A 349 -1.11 9.70 2.41
C SER A 349 -1.41 11.16 2.07
N ALA A 350 -1.04 12.10 2.94
CA ALA A 350 -0.58 13.39 2.40
C ALA A 350 0.59 13.04 1.46
N GLY A 351 0.38 13.19 0.15
CA GLY A 351 1.36 12.80 -0.88
C GLY A 351 1.18 11.44 -1.59
N ALA A 352 0.02 10.80 -1.45
CA ALA A 352 -0.45 9.74 -2.35
C ALA A 352 0.33 8.40 -2.36
N ASN A 353 1.05 8.06 -1.28
CA ASN A 353 1.87 6.85 -1.13
C ASN A 353 1.17 5.57 -1.65
N ASP A 354 0.01 5.18 -1.11
CA ASP A 354 -0.73 3.98 -1.55
C ASP A 354 -1.65 4.22 -2.75
N PHE A 355 -2.04 5.47 -2.97
CA PHE A 355 -2.97 5.84 -4.03
C PHE A 355 -2.42 5.47 -5.42
N LYS A 356 -1.10 5.53 -5.62
CA LYS A 356 -0.49 5.21 -6.92
C LYS A 356 -0.52 3.71 -7.25
N ALA A 357 -0.62 2.81 -6.26
CA ALA A 357 -0.66 1.36 -6.51
C ALA A 357 -1.85 0.94 -7.40
N ARG A 358 -2.96 1.69 -7.34
CA ARG A 358 -4.16 1.49 -8.17
C ARG A 358 -3.93 1.72 -9.66
N LEU A 359 -2.80 2.31 -10.04
CA LEU A 359 -2.43 2.51 -11.44
C LEU A 359 -1.95 1.22 -12.12
N VAL A 360 -1.54 0.21 -11.34
CA VAL A 360 -0.85 -0.99 -11.84
C VAL A 360 -1.50 -2.31 -11.44
N CYS A 361 -2.42 -2.29 -10.47
CA CYS A 361 -3.21 -3.46 -10.06
C CYS A 361 -4.52 -3.07 -9.38
N THR A 362 -5.36 -4.05 -9.05
CA THR A 362 -6.51 -3.81 -8.16
C THR A 362 -6.01 -3.41 -6.76
N THR A 363 -6.74 -2.57 -6.04
CA THR A 363 -6.27 -2.05 -4.74
C THR A 363 -7.40 -1.98 -3.73
N ALA A 364 -7.26 -2.72 -2.63
CA ALA A 364 -8.15 -2.61 -1.49
C ALA A 364 -7.65 -1.49 -0.56
N TRP A 365 -8.51 -0.51 -0.31
CA TRP A 365 -8.21 0.58 0.61
C TRP A 365 -8.64 0.20 2.02
N ILE A 366 -7.65 -0.02 2.88
CA ILE A 366 -7.79 -0.43 4.27
C ILE A 366 -7.54 0.74 5.21
N ALA A 367 -8.24 0.79 6.35
CA ALA A 367 -8.06 1.84 7.36
C ALA A 367 -7.33 1.36 8.63
N ASN A 368 -7.13 0.06 8.79
CA ASN A 368 -6.45 -0.56 9.93
C ASN A 368 -6.20 -2.06 9.69
N PRO A 369 -5.33 -2.72 10.47
CA PRO A 369 -5.04 -4.16 10.31
C PRO A 369 -6.25 -5.09 10.42
N ALA A 370 -7.29 -4.74 11.19
CA ALA A 370 -8.47 -5.57 11.32
C ALA A 370 -9.29 -5.63 10.02
N GLU A 371 -9.33 -4.55 9.25
CA GLU A 371 -9.92 -4.54 7.92
C GLU A 371 -9.09 -5.36 6.92
N THR A 372 -7.76 -5.42 7.04
CA THR A 372 -6.94 -6.37 6.25
C THR A 372 -7.37 -7.81 6.52
N VAL A 373 -7.53 -8.18 7.79
CA VAL A 373 -7.99 -9.54 8.16
C VAL A 373 -9.36 -9.84 7.54
N GLN A 374 -10.31 -8.91 7.63
CA GLN A 374 -11.64 -9.05 7.02
C GLN A 374 -11.56 -9.23 5.50
N LEU A 375 -10.75 -8.41 4.83
CA LEU A 375 -10.53 -8.52 3.38
C LEU A 375 -9.96 -9.89 3.00
N LEU A 376 -8.97 -10.38 3.74
CA LEU A 376 -8.39 -11.69 3.47
C LEU A 376 -9.43 -12.79 3.69
N ASP A 377 -10.22 -12.74 4.77
CA ASP A 377 -11.33 -13.68 5.00
C ASP A 377 -12.36 -13.65 3.85
N GLU A 378 -12.67 -12.48 3.28
CA GLU A 378 -13.50 -12.34 2.08
C GLU A 378 -12.89 -13.01 0.85
N ILE A 379 -11.56 -12.96 0.67
CA ILE A 379 -10.87 -13.69 -0.42
C ILE A 379 -11.10 -15.19 -0.26
N TYR A 380 -11.04 -15.74 0.96
CA TYR A 380 -11.36 -17.15 1.21
C TYR A 380 -12.81 -17.48 0.87
N ILE A 381 -13.75 -16.72 1.42
CA ILE A 381 -15.18 -16.93 1.22
C ILE A 381 -15.53 -16.90 -0.28
N HIS A 382 -15.03 -15.91 -1.02
CA HIS A 382 -15.39 -15.73 -2.43
C HIS A 382 -14.60 -16.59 -3.40
N SER A 383 -13.42 -17.09 -3.01
CA SER A 383 -12.68 -18.08 -3.82
C SER A 383 -13.23 -19.50 -3.68
N GLY A 384 -14.06 -19.77 -2.66
CA GLY A 384 -14.66 -21.08 -2.40
C GLY A 384 -13.62 -22.12 -1.95
N ARG A 385 -12.57 -21.68 -1.27
CA ARG A 385 -11.41 -22.49 -0.87
C ARG A 385 -11.18 -22.49 0.63
#